data_AF-A0A3S4SF11-F1
#
_entry.id   AF-A0A3S4SF11-F1
#
_cell.length_a   1.000
_cell.length_b   1.000
_cell.length_c   1.000
_cell.angle_alpha   90.00
_cell.angle_beta   90.00
_cell.angle_gamma   90.00
#
_symmetry.space_group_name_H-M   'P 1'
#
loop_
_entity.id
_entity.type
_entity.pdbx_description
1 polymer ?
#
loop_
_entity_poly.entity_id
_entity_poly.type
_entity_poly.pdbx_seq_one_letter_code
_entity_poly.pdbx_strand_id
1 'polypeptide(L)'
;MLRQLFPLMAAGLLIVSCASSQQPPAEAPDASTADGGPPSGKVDAEQDPDPVPEGGGSMIVTYQDATTPEAIAGRDLMQGNELLEDFADDINQTLNLPYDIQLHGTQCDQANAFWSESENTITICYEDASNSQRIFTEAGDPDPDAAAINAEYATFYHEVGHMAISVYDLPVTGREEDVADQLAAYILLTPGDDGQSDPESVQAVKDFARVFNASGAETTEVDPGALADEHSLDMQRVYNLDCWIYGSNPDANADLVTSGQLPEDRADGCQAEWEQLDNAWSTLLDPYFK
;
A
#
# COMPACT_ATOMS: atom_id res chain seq x y z
N MET A 1 8.48 -17.65 77.78
CA MET A 1 9.75 -16.98 77.41
C MET A 1 9.87 -17.15 75.90
N LEU A 2 9.68 -16.15 75.06
CA LEU A 2 10.51 -14.97 74.88
C LEU A 2 9.65 -13.80 74.34
N ARG A 3 9.99 -12.58 74.74
CA ARG A 3 9.29 -11.32 74.53
C ARG A 3 10.13 -10.51 73.53
N GLN A 4 9.52 -9.85 72.53
CA GLN A 4 9.94 -8.57 71.89
C GLN A 4 9.13 -8.39 70.58
N LEU A 5 8.20 -7.42 70.50
CA LEU A 5 8.34 -5.95 70.34
C LEU A 5 8.35 -5.53 68.86
N PHE A 6 7.19 -5.07 68.39
CA PHE A 6 6.98 -4.31 67.15
C PHE A 6 7.67 -2.93 67.23
N PRO A 7 8.30 -2.45 66.15
CA PRO A 7 8.48 -1.03 65.93
C PRO A 7 7.49 -0.49 64.88
N LEU A 8 6.90 0.65 65.20
CA LEU A 8 6.21 1.54 64.25
C LEU A 8 7.21 2.07 63.23
N MET A 9 6.84 2.08 61.94
CA MET A 9 7.49 2.90 60.92
C MET A 9 6.56 4.05 60.54
N ALA A 10 7.01 5.27 60.83
CA ALA A 10 6.37 6.52 60.47
C ALA A 10 6.63 6.83 58.98
N ALA A 11 5.58 7.27 58.30
CA ALA A 11 5.66 7.80 56.94
C ALA A 11 6.39 9.15 56.93
N GLY A 12 7.52 9.22 56.22
CA GLY A 12 8.23 10.45 55.92
C GLY A 12 8.14 10.75 54.42
N LEU A 13 7.44 11.83 54.07
CA LEU A 13 7.49 12.45 52.73
C LEU A 13 8.94 12.86 52.43
N LEU A 14 9.51 12.36 51.34
CA LEU A 14 10.75 12.86 50.77
C LEU A 14 10.42 13.70 49.53
N ILE A 15 10.64 15.01 49.65
CA ILE A 15 10.64 15.97 48.56
C ILE A 15 11.98 15.80 47.84
N VAL A 16 11.96 15.31 46.60
CA VAL A 16 13.15 15.24 45.75
C VAL A 16 13.32 16.59 45.07
N SER A 17 14.25 17.41 45.57
CA SER A 17 14.74 18.60 44.89
C SER A 17 15.88 18.21 43.95
N CYS A 18 15.73 18.45 42.66
CA CYS A 18 16.82 18.33 41.68
C CYS A 18 17.86 19.41 41.94
N ALA A 19 19.06 19.01 42.37
CA ALA A 19 20.23 19.88 42.43
C ALA A 19 20.90 19.89 41.04
N SER A 20 20.71 20.99 40.31
CA SER A 20 21.43 21.27 39.06
C SER A 20 22.89 21.64 39.35
N SER A 21 23.82 20.86 38.80
CA SER A 21 25.23 21.23 38.71
C SER A 21 25.40 22.36 37.70
N GLN A 22 25.92 23.51 38.16
CA GLN A 22 26.23 24.66 37.33
C GLN A 22 27.44 24.37 36.43
N GLN A 23 27.20 24.31 35.13
CA GLN A 23 28.22 24.36 34.08
C GLN A 23 28.52 25.84 33.77
N PRO A 24 29.78 26.25 33.59
CA PRO A 24 30.10 27.64 33.24
C PRO A 24 29.47 28.00 31.87
N PRO A 25 29.07 29.27 31.66
CA PRO A 25 28.39 29.67 30.45
C PRO A 25 29.35 29.54 29.26
N ALA A 26 28.91 28.82 28.23
CA ALA A 26 29.59 28.82 26.94
C ALA A 26 29.50 30.23 26.33
N GLU A 27 30.64 30.76 25.87
CA GLU A 27 30.67 31.98 25.05
C GLU A 27 29.81 31.77 23.80
N ALA A 28 28.90 32.72 23.55
CA ALA A 28 28.14 32.78 22.33
C ALA A 28 29.11 33.05 21.15
N PRO A 29 29.04 32.29 20.05
CA PRO A 29 29.82 32.63 18.86
C PRO A 29 29.28 33.93 18.26
N ASP A 30 30.22 34.77 17.86
CA ASP A 30 30.03 36.09 17.29
C ASP A 30 29.17 36.01 16.02
N ALA A 31 28.06 36.74 16.01
CA ALA A 31 27.20 36.87 14.84
C ALA A 31 27.81 37.86 13.86
N SER A 32 28.68 37.39 12.97
CA SER A 32 29.03 38.15 11.77
C SER A 32 29.66 37.27 10.69
N THR A 33 29.14 37.43 9.47
CA THR A 33 29.59 36.87 8.18
C THR A 33 29.36 35.39 7.93
N ALA A 34 28.10 35.03 7.67
CA ALA A 34 27.77 33.93 6.75
C ALA A 34 26.87 34.52 5.65
N ASP A 35 27.50 34.88 4.53
CA ASP A 35 26.81 35.16 3.28
C ASP A 35 26.44 33.79 2.69
N GLY A 36 25.18 33.42 2.86
CA GLY A 36 24.65 32.12 2.44
C GLY A 36 23.17 32.07 2.76
N GLY A 37 22.34 32.41 1.77
CA GLY A 37 20.89 32.25 1.88
C GLY A 37 20.47 30.80 2.18
N PRO A 38 19.21 30.57 2.56
CA PRO A 38 18.70 29.22 2.78
C PRO A 38 19.02 28.32 1.57
N PRO A 39 19.40 27.05 1.76
CA PRO A 39 19.61 26.15 0.64
C PRO A 39 18.31 26.11 -0.16
N SER A 40 18.38 26.60 -1.38
CA SER A 40 17.33 26.44 -2.38
C SER A 40 17.22 24.95 -2.62
N GLY A 41 16.14 24.31 -2.15
CA GLY A 41 15.77 22.92 -2.46
C GLY A 41 15.37 22.76 -3.93
N LYS A 42 16.21 23.25 -4.84
CA LYS A 42 16.13 22.93 -6.25
C LYS A 42 16.95 21.67 -6.40
N VAL A 43 16.27 20.56 -6.65
CA VAL A 43 16.84 19.50 -7.47
C VAL A 43 17.30 20.17 -8.76
N ASP A 44 18.59 20.05 -9.07
CA ASP A 44 19.14 20.61 -10.29
C ASP A 44 18.46 19.88 -11.46
N ALA A 45 17.57 20.57 -12.17
CA ALA A 45 16.85 20.07 -13.34
C ALA A 45 17.77 19.75 -14.55
N GLU A 46 19.09 19.72 -14.32
CA GLU A 46 20.15 19.40 -15.27
C GLU A 46 20.90 18.11 -14.89
N GLN A 47 20.55 17.43 -13.79
CA GLN A 47 20.99 16.05 -13.60
C GLN A 47 20.18 15.18 -14.57
N ASP A 48 20.88 14.63 -15.55
CA ASP A 48 20.38 13.44 -16.25
C ASP A 48 19.91 12.44 -15.16
N PRO A 49 18.74 11.80 -15.32
CA PRO A 49 18.30 10.79 -14.38
C PRO A 49 19.46 9.82 -14.13
N ASP A 50 19.62 9.40 -12.87
CA ASP A 50 20.63 8.40 -12.54
C ASP A 50 20.48 7.23 -13.54
N PRO A 51 21.59 6.72 -14.09
CA PRO A 51 21.51 5.69 -15.11
C PRO A 51 20.68 4.54 -14.58
N VAL A 52 19.60 4.22 -15.28
CA VAL A 52 18.74 3.05 -15.00
C VAL A 52 19.70 1.87 -14.77
N PRO A 53 19.67 1.23 -13.60
CA PRO A 53 20.57 0.11 -13.34
C PRO A 53 20.40 -0.90 -14.47
N GLU A 54 21.50 -1.38 -15.06
CA GLU A 54 21.38 -2.40 -16.12
C GLU A 54 20.71 -3.64 -15.53
N GLY A 55 19.41 -3.78 -15.81
CA GLY A 55 18.53 -4.76 -15.20
C GLY A 55 18.86 -6.18 -15.66
N GLY A 56 18.97 -7.08 -14.69
CA GLY A 56 19.12 -8.52 -14.92
C GLY A 56 18.37 -9.35 -13.88
N GLY A 57 17.59 -8.70 -13.02
CA GLY A 57 16.80 -9.35 -11.98
C GLY A 57 15.52 -9.96 -12.53
N SER A 58 14.93 -10.85 -11.75
CA SER A 58 13.60 -11.39 -11.99
C SER A 58 12.81 -11.46 -10.69
N MET A 59 11.48 -11.39 -10.81
CA MET A 59 10.57 -11.76 -9.74
C MET A 59 10.53 -13.29 -9.63
N ILE A 60 10.78 -13.82 -8.44
CA ILE A 60 10.94 -15.26 -8.17
C ILE A 60 9.89 -15.73 -7.18
N VAL A 61 9.02 -16.63 -7.63
CA VAL A 61 7.92 -17.18 -6.84
C VAL A 61 8.41 -18.24 -5.85
N THR A 62 7.90 -18.21 -4.63
CA THR A 62 8.02 -19.29 -3.66
C THR A 62 6.76 -19.41 -2.81
N TYR A 63 6.18 -20.61 -2.76
CA TYR A 63 5.13 -20.94 -1.81
C TYR A 63 5.72 -21.64 -0.58
N GLN A 64 5.45 -21.09 0.60
CA GLN A 64 5.83 -21.69 1.87
C GLN A 64 4.73 -22.62 2.40
N ASP A 65 5.08 -23.48 3.36
CA ASP A 65 4.15 -24.42 3.98
C ASP A 65 3.05 -23.67 4.77
N ALA A 66 1.84 -24.23 4.74
CA ALA A 66 0.69 -23.78 5.54
C ALA A 66 0.19 -24.92 6.42
N THR A 67 -0.29 -24.58 7.62
CA THR A 67 -0.69 -25.54 8.65
C THR A 67 -2.09 -25.31 9.21
N THR A 68 -2.57 -24.06 9.22
CA THR A 68 -3.93 -23.74 9.65
C THR A 68 -4.93 -24.05 8.52
N PRO A 69 -6.18 -24.44 8.83
CA PRO A 69 -7.17 -24.69 7.79
C PRO A 69 -7.44 -23.49 6.87
N GLU A 70 -7.42 -22.28 7.42
CA GLU A 70 -7.58 -21.02 6.68
C GLU A 70 -6.43 -20.79 5.70
N ALA A 71 -5.18 -20.82 6.17
CA ALA A 71 -4.02 -20.64 5.30
C ALA A 71 -3.85 -21.77 4.28
N ILE A 72 -4.26 -23.01 4.61
CA ILE A 72 -4.30 -24.09 3.63
C ILE A 72 -5.31 -23.77 2.52
N ALA A 73 -6.51 -23.29 2.87
CA ALA A 73 -7.51 -22.91 1.87
C ALA A 73 -7.04 -21.76 0.98
N GLY A 74 -6.44 -20.72 1.57
CA GLY A 74 -5.86 -19.60 0.83
C GLY A 74 -4.71 -20.02 -0.09
N ARG A 75 -3.77 -20.84 0.41
CA ARG A 75 -2.70 -21.41 -0.42
C ARG A 75 -3.26 -22.23 -1.57
N ASP A 76 -4.22 -23.10 -1.30
CA ASP A 76 -4.79 -23.97 -2.32
C ASP A 76 -5.56 -23.15 -3.38
N LEU A 77 -6.20 -22.04 -2.99
CA LEU A 77 -6.78 -21.06 -3.92
C LEU A 77 -5.70 -20.41 -4.80
N MET A 78 -4.62 -19.89 -4.20
CA MET A 78 -3.54 -19.22 -4.95
C MET A 78 -2.80 -20.19 -5.88
N GLN A 79 -2.35 -21.35 -5.37
CA GLN A 79 -1.63 -22.36 -6.16
C GLN A 79 -2.51 -23.00 -7.21
N GLY A 80 -3.79 -23.23 -6.91
CA GLY A 80 -4.74 -23.83 -7.85
C GLY A 80 -5.01 -22.96 -9.09
N ASN A 81 -4.71 -21.66 -9.00
CA ASN A 81 -4.89 -20.69 -10.06
C ASN A 81 -3.55 -20.09 -10.55
N GLU A 82 -2.41 -20.67 -10.17
CA GLU A 82 -1.07 -20.19 -10.57
C GLU A 82 -0.85 -18.69 -10.30
N LEU A 83 -1.47 -18.17 -9.21
CA LEU A 83 -1.64 -16.73 -9.02
C LEU A 83 -0.32 -15.98 -8.89
N LEU A 84 0.61 -16.47 -8.06
CA LEU A 84 1.91 -15.82 -7.90
C LEU A 84 2.78 -15.96 -9.16
N GLU A 85 2.60 -17.06 -9.89
CA GLU A 85 3.25 -17.27 -11.19
C GLU A 85 2.80 -16.23 -12.21
N ASP A 86 1.50 -15.99 -12.33
CA ASP A 86 0.94 -14.94 -13.21
C ASP A 86 1.46 -13.54 -12.80
N PHE A 87 1.47 -13.23 -11.51
CA PHE A 87 2.02 -11.97 -10.97
C PHE A 87 3.49 -11.78 -11.33
N ALA A 88 4.32 -12.81 -11.09
CA ALA A 88 5.73 -12.75 -11.40
C ALA A 88 5.98 -12.66 -12.91
N ASP A 89 5.20 -13.38 -13.71
CA ASP A 89 5.31 -13.35 -15.17
C ASP A 89 4.94 -11.99 -15.74
N ASP A 90 3.93 -11.29 -15.20
CA ASP A 90 3.61 -9.92 -15.60
C ASP A 90 4.79 -8.98 -15.31
N ILE A 91 5.26 -8.92 -14.05
CA ILE A 91 6.39 -8.05 -13.68
C ILE A 91 7.66 -8.38 -14.47
N ASN A 92 7.92 -9.68 -14.71
CA ASN A 92 9.06 -10.13 -15.50
C ASN A 92 8.92 -9.82 -17.00
N GLN A 93 7.72 -9.52 -17.49
CA GLN A 93 7.51 -9.10 -18.88
C GLN A 93 7.47 -7.58 -19.02
N THR A 94 7.04 -6.85 -17.99
CA THR A 94 6.79 -5.42 -18.04
C THR A 94 7.92 -4.57 -17.48
N LEU A 95 8.55 -4.96 -16.36
CA LEU A 95 9.50 -4.11 -15.63
C LEU A 95 10.95 -4.60 -15.71
N ASN A 96 11.89 -3.64 -15.79
CA ASN A 96 13.33 -3.84 -15.69
C ASN A 96 13.80 -3.84 -14.24
N LEU A 97 13.78 -5.02 -13.62
CA LEU A 97 14.25 -5.16 -12.24
C LEU A 97 15.78 -5.09 -12.13
N PRO A 98 16.34 -4.24 -11.24
CA PRO A 98 17.78 -4.09 -11.05
C PRO A 98 18.43 -5.32 -10.40
N TYR A 99 17.66 -6.10 -9.65
CA TYR A 99 18.05 -7.32 -8.96
C TYR A 99 16.83 -8.22 -8.73
N ASP A 100 17.05 -9.46 -8.30
CA ASP A 100 15.97 -10.41 -8.04
C ASP A 100 15.07 -9.92 -6.90
N ILE A 101 13.75 -10.03 -7.13
CA ILE A 101 12.71 -9.73 -6.15
C ILE A 101 12.00 -11.02 -5.81
N GLN A 102 11.83 -11.31 -4.53
CA GLN A 102 11.10 -12.50 -4.11
C GLN A 102 9.60 -12.21 -4.06
N LEU A 103 8.79 -13.16 -4.53
CA LEU A 103 7.34 -13.14 -4.35
C LEU A 103 6.95 -14.38 -3.55
N HIS A 104 6.51 -14.17 -2.32
CA HIS A 104 6.21 -15.25 -1.37
C HIS A 104 4.72 -15.40 -1.13
N GLY A 105 4.20 -16.62 -1.27
CA GLY A 105 2.97 -17.05 -0.63
C GLY A 105 3.30 -17.67 0.72
N THR A 106 2.72 -17.20 1.83
CA THR A 106 3.02 -17.77 3.16
C THR A 106 1.86 -17.66 4.14
N GLN A 107 1.90 -18.47 5.20
CA GLN A 107 0.99 -18.34 6.34
C GLN A 107 1.51 -17.22 7.25
N CYS A 108 0.70 -16.18 7.46
CA CYS A 108 1.06 -15.03 8.30
C CYS A 108 0.32 -14.96 9.64
N ASP A 109 -0.66 -15.84 9.84
CA ASP A 109 -1.61 -15.80 10.96
C ASP A 109 -2.48 -14.52 11.01
N GLN A 110 -2.54 -13.78 9.89
CA GLN A 110 -3.39 -12.60 9.66
C GLN A 110 -3.58 -12.39 8.15
N ALA A 111 -4.76 -11.91 7.74
CA ALA A 111 -5.02 -11.48 6.37
C ALA A 111 -4.22 -10.21 6.08
N ASN A 112 -3.23 -10.31 5.19
CA ASN A 112 -2.33 -9.21 4.86
C ASN A 112 -1.55 -9.47 3.55
N ALA A 113 -0.99 -8.41 3.00
CA ALA A 113 0.09 -8.44 2.03
C ALA A 113 1.09 -7.33 2.39
N PHE A 114 2.36 -7.47 2.03
CA PHE A 114 3.35 -6.42 2.29
C PHE A 114 4.61 -6.55 1.43
N TRP A 115 5.17 -5.40 1.09
CA TRP A 115 6.53 -5.22 0.62
C TRP A 115 7.53 -5.09 1.78
N SER A 116 8.67 -5.79 1.70
CA SER A 116 9.81 -5.67 2.61
C SER A 116 11.05 -5.21 1.85
N GLU A 117 11.37 -3.92 1.97
CA GLU A 117 12.57 -3.31 1.36
C GLU A 117 13.86 -4.00 1.81
N SER A 118 13.93 -4.38 3.09
CA SER A 118 15.14 -5.00 3.66
C SER A 118 15.39 -6.44 3.15
N GLU A 119 14.35 -7.11 2.66
CA GLU A 119 14.40 -8.49 2.18
C GLU A 119 14.18 -8.60 0.66
N ASN A 120 13.91 -7.48 -0.02
CA ASN A 120 13.50 -7.44 -1.43
C ASN A 120 12.37 -8.44 -1.74
N THR A 121 11.34 -8.45 -0.89
CA THR A 121 10.29 -9.48 -0.94
C THR A 121 8.91 -8.84 -0.89
N ILE A 122 8.05 -9.18 -1.85
CA ILE A 122 6.60 -9.04 -1.73
C ILE A 122 6.07 -10.33 -1.09
N THR A 123 5.29 -10.20 -0.03
CA THR A 123 4.63 -11.34 0.63
C THR A 123 3.12 -11.19 0.50
N ILE A 124 2.47 -12.23 -0.02
CA ILE A 124 1.02 -12.39 -0.03
C ILE A 124 0.68 -13.45 1.01
N CYS A 125 -0.03 -13.06 2.07
CA CYS A 125 -0.43 -14.00 3.11
C CYS A 125 -1.61 -14.84 2.60
N TYR A 126 -1.56 -16.16 2.80
CA TYR A 126 -2.65 -17.04 2.39
C TYR A 126 -3.98 -16.66 3.04
N GLU A 127 -3.92 -16.13 4.26
CA GLU A 127 -5.09 -15.62 4.96
C GLU A 127 -5.79 -14.48 4.20
N ASP A 128 -5.08 -13.66 3.43
CA ASP A 128 -5.67 -12.56 2.66
C ASP A 128 -6.60 -13.07 1.56
N ALA A 129 -6.10 -13.97 0.71
CA ALA A 129 -6.88 -14.63 -0.32
C ALA A 129 -8.11 -15.38 0.26
N SER A 130 -7.92 -16.06 1.40
CA SER A 130 -9.02 -16.76 2.07
C SER A 130 -10.06 -15.80 2.69
N ASN A 131 -9.61 -14.65 3.18
CA ASN A 131 -10.45 -13.61 3.74
C ASN A 131 -11.28 -12.91 2.65
N SER A 132 -10.65 -12.58 1.52
CA SER A 132 -11.31 -12.06 0.32
C SER A 132 -12.38 -13.04 -0.17
N GLN A 133 -12.05 -14.33 -0.31
CA GLN A 133 -13.02 -15.37 -0.68
C GLN A 133 -14.22 -15.43 0.29
N ARG A 134 -13.96 -15.33 1.60
CA ARG A 134 -15.01 -15.29 2.62
C ARG A 134 -15.91 -14.07 2.44
N ILE A 135 -15.35 -12.88 2.24
CA ILE A 135 -16.10 -11.64 2.01
C ILE A 135 -17.05 -11.80 0.83
N PHE A 136 -16.56 -12.28 -0.32
CA PHE A 136 -17.39 -12.47 -1.52
C PHE A 136 -18.42 -13.60 -1.35
N THR A 137 -18.10 -14.64 -0.59
CA THR A 137 -19.06 -15.70 -0.23
C THR A 137 -20.21 -15.13 0.61
N GLU A 138 -19.90 -14.30 1.61
CA GLU A 138 -20.88 -13.67 2.49
C GLU A 138 -21.74 -12.63 1.75
N ALA A 139 -21.14 -11.94 0.77
CA ALA A 139 -21.85 -11.03 -0.15
C ALA A 139 -22.77 -11.75 -1.15
N GLY A 140 -22.61 -13.07 -1.31
CA GLY A 140 -23.44 -13.90 -2.17
C GLY A 140 -23.04 -13.85 -3.65
N ASP A 141 -21.76 -13.59 -3.93
CA ASP A 141 -21.22 -13.59 -5.29
C ASP A 141 -21.44 -14.94 -5.98
N PRO A 142 -21.68 -14.94 -7.31
CA PRO A 142 -21.84 -16.18 -8.07
C PRO A 142 -20.54 -16.98 -8.16
N ASP A 143 -19.39 -16.30 -8.10
CA ASP A 143 -18.06 -16.91 -8.11
C ASP A 143 -17.12 -16.16 -7.13
N PRO A 144 -17.19 -16.50 -5.82
CA PRO A 144 -16.35 -15.89 -4.80
C PRO A 144 -14.84 -16.13 -5.00
N ASP A 145 -14.47 -17.23 -5.65
CA ASP A 145 -13.06 -17.58 -5.89
C ASP A 145 -12.47 -16.61 -6.92
N ALA A 146 -13.18 -16.38 -8.03
CA ALA A 146 -12.78 -15.40 -9.04
C ALA A 146 -12.70 -13.98 -8.46
N ALA A 147 -13.69 -13.56 -7.66
CA ALA A 147 -13.68 -12.24 -7.03
C ALA A 147 -12.53 -12.07 -6.01
N ALA A 148 -12.18 -13.13 -5.28
CA ALA A 148 -11.03 -13.13 -4.39
C ALA A 148 -9.71 -12.98 -5.17
N ILE A 149 -9.53 -13.76 -6.23
CA ILE A 149 -8.36 -13.66 -7.11
C ILE A 149 -8.23 -12.26 -7.71
N ASN A 150 -9.34 -11.68 -8.17
CA ASN A 150 -9.41 -10.31 -8.65
C ASN A 150 -8.95 -9.29 -7.60
N ALA A 151 -9.37 -9.43 -6.35
CA ALA A 151 -8.89 -8.57 -5.27
C ALA A 151 -7.39 -8.75 -5.02
N GLU A 152 -6.88 -9.98 -5.06
CA GLU A 152 -5.44 -10.26 -4.90
C GLU A 152 -4.59 -9.65 -6.02
N TYR A 153 -5.08 -9.55 -7.27
CA TYR A 153 -4.38 -8.84 -8.34
C TYR A 153 -4.14 -7.37 -7.97
N ALA A 154 -5.16 -6.69 -7.45
CA ALA A 154 -5.03 -5.29 -7.03
C ALA A 154 -4.18 -5.14 -5.76
N THR A 155 -4.33 -6.03 -4.77
CA THR A 155 -3.46 -6.10 -3.59
C THR A 155 -2.00 -6.27 -4.01
N PHE A 156 -1.71 -7.17 -4.95
CA PHE A 156 -0.36 -7.36 -5.45
C PHE A 156 0.21 -6.10 -6.09
N TYR A 157 -0.55 -5.42 -6.97
CA TYR A 157 -0.05 -4.19 -7.57
C TYR A 157 0.05 -3.02 -6.59
N HIS A 158 -0.69 -3.04 -5.49
CA HIS A 158 -0.47 -2.12 -4.37
C HIS A 158 0.92 -2.36 -3.76
N GLU A 159 1.30 -3.61 -3.49
CA GLU A 159 2.66 -3.94 -3.01
C GLU A 159 3.75 -3.65 -4.05
N VAL A 160 3.46 -3.82 -5.34
CA VAL A 160 4.33 -3.36 -6.43
C VAL A 160 4.52 -1.84 -6.37
N GLY A 161 3.55 -1.10 -5.84
CA GLY A 161 3.64 0.34 -5.54
C GLY A 161 4.82 0.66 -4.65
N HIS A 162 4.83 0.05 -3.47
CA HIS A 162 5.92 0.20 -2.50
C HIS A 162 7.25 -0.33 -3.04
N MET A 163 7.21 -1.47 -3.75
CA MET A 163 8.39 -2.03 -4.42
C MET A 163 8.96 -1.03 -5.43
N ALA A 164 8.16 -0.51 -6.36
CA ALA A 164 8.61 0.40 -7.40
C ALA A 164 9.17 1.70 -6.81
N ILE A 165 8.48 2.26 -5.80
CA ILE A 165 8.94 3.47 -5.10
C ILE A 165 10.32 3.26 -4.50
N SER A 166 10.53 2.17 -3.76
CA SER A 166 11.80 1.91 -3.08
C SER A 166 12.91 1.43 -4.03
N VAL A 167 12.62 0.50 -4.95
CA VAL A 167 13.59 -0.09 -5.86
C VAL A 167 14.12 0.93 -6.88
N TYR A 168 13.25 1.85 -7.34
CA TYR A 168 13.60 2.85 -8.35
C TYR A 168 13.82 4.26 -7.76
N ASP A 169 13.78 4.41 -6.43
CA ASP A 169 13.93 5.69 -5.71
C ASP A 169 12.97 6.78 -6.25
N LEU A 170 11.69 6.42 -6.41
CA LEU A 170 10.69 7.31 -6.98
C LEU A 170 10.22 8.34 -5.94
N PRO A 171 10.04 9.62 -6.33
CA PRO A 171 9.54 10.62 -5.41
C PRO A 171 8.05 10.41 -5.07
N VAL A 172 7.71 10.52 -3.79
CA VAL A 172 6.33 10.48 -3.30
C VAL A 172 5.95 11.83 -2.68
N THR A 173 4.79 12.36 -3.05
CA THR A 173 4.27 13.63 -2.53
C THR A 173 2.93 13.51 -1.79
N GLY A 174 2.31 12.32 -1.83
CA GLY A 174 1.09 11.96 -1.10
C GLY A 174 1.38 11.04 0.11
N ARG A 175 0.32 10.49 0.70
CA ARG A 175 0.46 9.35 1.62
C ARG A 175 0.84 8.14 0.79
N GLU A 176 1.85 7.39 1.22
CA GLU A 176 2.41 6.31 0.42
C GLU A 176 1.37 5.23 0.10
N GLU A 177 0.54 4.85 1.07
CA GLU A 177 -0.60 3.92 0.89
C GLU A 177 -1.58 4.37 -0.21
N ASP A 178 -1.93 5.66 -0.24
CA ASP A 178 -2.81 6.19 -1.28
C ASP A 178 -2.11 6.20 -2.66
N VAL A 179 -0.79 6.30 -2.68
CA VAL A 179 0.02 6.27 -3.90
C VAL A 179 0.19 4.83 -4.39
N ALA A 180 0.34 3.85 -3.49
CA ALA A 180 0.31 2.44 -3.82
C ALA A 180 -1.03 2.01 -4.44
N ASP A 181 -2.17 2.47 -3.89
CA ASP A 181 -3.49 2.30 -4.50
C ASP A 181 -3.58 2.92 -5.90
N GLN A 182 -2.95 4.09 -6.10
CA GLN A 182 -2.89 4.72 -7.41
C GLN A 182 -2.08 3.89 -8.40
N LEU A 183 -0.97 3.25 -7.98
CA LEU A 183 -0.23 2.36 -8.88
C LEU A 183 -1.10 1.18 -9.28
N ALA A 184 -1.77 0.53 -8.32
CA ALA A 184 -2.64 -0.60 -8.61
C ALA A 184 -3.72 -0.21 -9.64
N ALA A 185 -4.37 0.94 -9.42
CA ALA A 185 -5.35 1.46 -10.37
C ALA A 185 -4.73 1.83 -11.72
N TYR A 186 -3.54 2.42 -11.75
CA TYR A 186 -2.83 2.75 -12.99
C TYR A 186 -2.60 1.49 -13.83
N ILE A 187 -1.88 0.51 -13.30
CA ILE A 187 -1.49 -0.70 -14.03
C ILE A 187 -2.71 -1.47 -14.53
N LEU A 188 -3.73 -1.63 -13.68
CA LEU A 188 -4.93 -2.42 -14.02
C LEU A 188 -5.93 -1.70 -14.94
N LEU A 189 -5.94 -0.35 -14.95
CA LEU A 189 -6.91 0.41 -15.75
C LEU A 189 -6.31 1.00 -17.02
N THR A 190 -4.98 1.05 -17.15
CA THR A 190 -4.33 1.55 -18.37
C THR A 190 -4.75 0.69 -19.58
N PRO A 191 -5.23 1.31 -20.66
CA PRO A 191 -5.61 0.58 -21.86
C PRO A 191 -4.45 -0.17 -22.50
N GLY A 192 -4.72 -1.36 -23.02
CA GLY A 192 -3.77 -2.10 -23.85
C GLY A 192 -3.61 -1.49 -25.25
N ASP A 193 -2.88 -2.19 -26.12
CA ASP A 193 -2.59 -1.75 -27.51
C ASP A 193 -3.85 -1.51 -28.37
N ASP A 194 -4.98 -2.13 -28.03
CA ASP A 194 -6.26 -1.93 -28.70
C ASP A 194 -7.02 -0.68 -28.21
N GLY A 195 -6.43 0.05 -27.26
CA GLY A 195 -6.99 1.25 -26.65
C GLY A 195 -8.15 0.98 -25.70
N GLN A 196 -8.34 -0.25 -25.24
CA GLN A 196 -9.31 -0.60 -24.21
C GLN A 196 -8.60 -1.16 -22.97
N SER A 197 -9.11 -0.81 -21.79
CA SER A 197 -8.71 -1.49 -20.55
C SER A 197 -9.21 -2.92 -20.58
N ASP A 198 -8.42 -3.85 -20.06
CA ASP A 198 -8.83 -5.24 -19.93
C ASP A 198 -10.01 -5.35 -18.95
N PRO A 199 -11.16 -5.94 -19.34
CA PRO A 199 -12.31 -6.09 -18.46
C PRO A 199 -12.03 -6.86 -17.17
N GLU A 200 -11.13 -7.85 -17.20
CA GLU A 200 -10.75 -8.60 -15.99
C GLU A 200 -9.95 -7.71 -15.03
N SER A 201 -9.00 -6.93 -15.55
CA SER A 201 -8.25 -5.94 -14.77
C SER A 201 -9.14 -4.82 -14.19
N VAL A 202 -10.12 -4.32 -14.95
CA VAL A 202 -11.12 -3.37 -14.42
C VAL A 202 -11.94 -4.02 -13.29
N GLN A 203 -12.29 -5.29 -13.43
CA GLN A 203 -13.02 -6.03 -12.40
C GLN A 203 -12.15 -6.28 -11.15
N ALA A 204 -10.84 -6.47 -11.31
CA ALA A 204 -9.88 -6.55 -10.19
C ALA A 204 -9.95 -5.30 -9.30
N VAL A 205 -9.89 -4.10 -9.88
CA VAL A 205 -10.00 -2.84 -9.11
C VAL A 205 -11.38 -2.71 -8.45
N LYS A 206 -12.46 -3.14 -9.13
CA LYS A 206 -13.82 -3.14 -8.54
C LYS A 206 -13.92 -4.09 -7.34
N ASP A 207 -13.39 -5.31 -7.45
CA ASP A 207 -13.44 -6.29 -6.36
C ASP A 207 -12.54 -5.85 -5.20
N PHE A 208 -11.40 -5.22 -5.47
CA PHE A 208 -10.58 -4.58 -4.43
C PHE A 208 -11.34 -3.49 -3.66
N ALA A 209 -12.04 -2.60 -4.36
CA ALA A 209 -12.92 -1.61 -3.72
C ALA A 209 -14.02 -2.28 -2.87
N ARG A 210 -14.54 -3.44 -3.30
CA ARG A 210 -15.55 -4.17 -2.54
C ARG A 210 -15.01 -4.78 -1.24
N VAL A 211 -13.74 -5.18 -1.18
CA VAL A 211 -13.08 -5.63 0.06
C VAL A 211 -13.07 -4.48 1.08
N PHE A 212 -12.65 -3.27 0.69
CA PHE A 212 -12.70 -2.09 1.56
C PHE A 212 -14.12 -1.69 1.92
N ASN A 213 -15.08 -1.79 1.00
CA ASN A 213 -16.47 -1.49 1.31
C ASN A 213 -17.03 -2.46 2.38
N ALA A 214 -16.64 -3.73 2.36
CA ALA A 214 -17.03 -4.69 3.38
C ALA A 214 -16.46 -4.31 4.77
N SER A 215 -15.16 -4.02 4.86
CA SER A 215 -14.52 -3.57 6.12
C SER A 215 -15.07 -2.22 6.61
N GLY A 216 -15.24 -1.27 5.69
CA GLY A 216 -15.80 0.05 5.97
C GLY A 216 -17.24 -0.01 6.48
N ALA A 217 -18.05 -0.96 6.02
CA ALA A 217 -19.41 -1.17 6.50
C ALA A 217 -19.48 -1.69 7.95
N GLU A 218 -18.42 -2.33 8.45
CA GLU A 218 -18.30 -2.77 9.85
C GLU A 218 -17.85 -1.64 10.78
N THR A 219 -17.27 -0.57 10.22
CA THR A 219 -16.80 0.59 10.98
C THR A 219 -17.98 1.46 11.45
N THR A 220 -18.24 1.46 12.76
CA THR A 220 -19.35 2.21 13.37
C THR A 220 -18.96 3.58 13.92
N GLU A 221 -17.69 3.77 14.26
CA GLU A 221 -17.14 5.03 14.77
C GLU A 221 -15.75 5.25 14.16
N VAL A 222 -15.45 6.49 13.75
CA VAL A 222 -14.11 6.89 13.30
C VAL A 222 -13.40 7.53 14.50
N ASP A 223 -12.44 6.80 15.07
CA ASP A 223 -11.68 7.26 16.22
C ASP A 223 -10.37 7.97 15.81
N PRO A 224 -9.67 8.66 16.74
CA PRO A 224 -8.42 9.35 16.42
C PRO A 224 -7.29 8.45 15.92
N GLY A 225 -7.31 7.15 16.22
CA GLY A 225 -6.37 6.17 15.71
C GLY A 225 -6.61 5.91 14.22
N ALA A 226 -7.85 5.67 13.83
CA ALA A 226 -8.23 5.53 12.42
C ALA A 226 -7.91 6.78 11.59
N LEU A 227 -7.96 7.97 12.20
CA LEU A 227 -7.56 9.23 11.53
C LEU A 227 -6.04 9.46 11.49
N ALA A 228 -5.28 8.77 12.35
CA ALA A 228 -3.83 8.89 12.45
C ALA A 228 -3.08 7.73 11.76
N ASP A 229 -3.82 6.72 11.30
CA ASP A 229 -3.31 5.60 10.53
C ASP A 229 -2.59 6.08 9.26
N GLU A 230 -1.68 5.28 8.73
CA GLU A 230 -1.02 5.58 7.46
C GLU A 230 -1.92 5.31 6.26
N HIS A 231 -2.85 4.36 6.40
CA HIS A 231 -3.88 4.04 5.42
C HIS A 231 -5.04 5.04 5.50
N SER A 232 -5.58 5.42 4.35
CA SER A 232 -6.86 6.13 4.31
C SER A 232 -7.98 5.27 4.86
N LEU A 233 -9.03 5.92 5.37
CA LEU A 233 -10.24 5.22 5.80
C LEU A 233 -10.76 4.34 4.66
N ASP A 234 -11.21 3.13 4.94
CA ASP A 234 -11.66 2.19 3.90
C ASP A 234 -12.65 2.82 2.92
N MET A 235 -13.68 3.50 3.42
CA MET A 235 -14.65 4.17 2.56
C MET A 235 -14.05 5.31 1.72
N GLN A 236 -12.98 5.96 2.20
CA GLN A 236 -12.25 6.94 1.40
C GLN A 236 -11.49 6.25 0.26
N ARG A 237 -10.87 5.08 0.51
CA ARG A 237 -10.23 4.26 -0.52
C ARG A 237 -11.24 3.78 -1.56
N VAL A 238 -12.42 3.33 -1.14
CA VAL A 238 -13.54 2.96 -2.04
C VAL A 238 -13.86 4.10 -3.02
N TYR A 239 -14.09 5.31 -2.52
CA TYR A 239 -14.43 6.46 -3.38
C TYR A 239 -13.27 6.93 -4.27
N ASN A 240 -12.02 6.67 -3.90
CA ASN A 240 -10.87 6.94 -4.75
C ASN A 240 -10.77 5.92 -5.89
N LEU A 241 -10.86 4.62 -5.57
CA LEU A 241 -10.85 3.54 -6.55
C LEU A 241 -12.00 3.66 -7.54
N ASP A 242 -13.24 3.86 -7.05
CA ASP A 242 -14.42 4.07 -7.91
C ASP A 242 -14.25 5.30 -8.81
N CYS A 243 -13.58 6.34 -8.32
CA CYS A 243 -13.28 7.52 -9.11
C CYS A 243 -12.27 7.23 -10.22
N TRP A 244 -11.20 6.48 -9.97
CA TRP A 244 -10.22 6.13 -11.01
C TRP A 244 -10.80 5.13 -12.02
N ILE A 245 -11.62 4.18 -11.59
CA ILE A 245 -12.38 3.28 -12.49
C ILE A 245 -13.31 4.09 -13.39
N TYR A 246 -14.08 5.03 -12.82
CA TYR A 246 -14.97 5.89 -13.61
C TYR A 246 -14.16 6.81 -14.54
N GLY A 247 -13.10 7.42 -14.03
CA GLY A 247 -12.27 8.38 -14.75
C GLY A 247 -11.52 7.79 -15.94
N SER A 248 -11.09 6.52 -15.85
CA SER A 248 -10.40 5.82 -16.93
C SER A 248 -11.29 5.59 -18.14
N ASN A 249 -12.58 5.30 -17.91
CA ASN A 249 -13.57 5.16 -18.97
C ASN A 249 -15.00 5.46 -18.46
N PRO A 250 -15.44 6.74 -18.52
CA PRO A 250 -16.76 7.13 -18.02
C PRO A 250 -17.93 6.45 -18.72
N ASP A 251 -17.79 6.13 -20.01
CA ASP A 251 -18.83 5.48 -20.80
C ASP A 251 -19.00 4.01 -20.40
N ALA A 252 -17.89 3.30 -20.16
CA ALA A 252 -17.92 1.89 -19.75
C ALA A 252 -18.35 1.69 -18.29
N ASN A 253 -18.07 2.67 -17.42
CA ASN A 253 -18.31 2.60 -15.97
C ASN A 253 -19.42 3.55 -15.48
N ALA A 254 -20.32 3.97 -16.37
CA ALA A 254 -21.45 4.85 -16.05
C ALA A 254 -22.42 4.26 -15.00
N ASP A 255 -22.38 2.94 -14.79
CA ASP A 255 -23.14 2.24 -13.75
C ASP A 255 -22.74 2.68 -12.34
N LEU A 256 -21.48 3.06 -12.10
CA LEU A 256 -21.02 3.57 -10.80
C LEU A 256 -21.82 4.80 -10.36
N VAL A 257 -22.07 5.74 -11.27
CA VAL A 257 -22.86 6.95 -10.97
C VAL A 257 -24.35 6.65 -10.96
N THR A 258 -24.85 5.91 -11.96
CA THR A 258 -26.30 5.68 -12.09
C THR A 258 -26.88 4.76 -11.00
N SER A 259 -26.05 3.90 -10.40
CA SER A 259 -26.42 3.11 -9.21
C SER A 259 -26.35 3.92 -7.89
N GLY A 260 -25.68 5.08 -7.91
CA GLY A 260 -25.42 5.90 -6.73
C GLY A 260 -24.21 5.44 -5.90
N GLN A 261 -23.43 4.48 -6.38
CA GLN A 261 -22.18 4.04 -5.75
C GLN A 261 -21.16 5.18 -5.73
N LEU A 262 -20.97 5.86 -6.87
CA LEU A 262 -20.16 7.06 -7.00
C LEU A 262 -21.06 8.30 -7.05
N PRO A 263 -20.99 9.22 -6.06
CA PRO A 263 -21.74 10.47 -6.10
C PRO A 263 -21.41 11.30 -7.35
N GLU A 264 -22.42 11.92 -7.96
CA GLU A 264 -22.27 12.72 -9.19
C GLU A 264 -21.25 13.85 -9.01
N ASP A 265 -21.24 14.50 -7.83
CA ASP A 265 -20.28 15.57 -7.49
C ASP A 265 -18.84 15.08 -7.35
N ARG A 266 -18.63 13.81 -6.93
CA ARG A 266 -17.30 13.18 -6.96
C ARG A 266 -16.89 12.84 -8.38
N ALA A 267 -17.82 12.29 -9.17
CA ALA A 267 -17.60 11.85 -10.55
C ALA A 267 -17.17 13.00 -11.49
N ASP A 268 -17.67 14.21 -11.27
CA ASP A 268 -17.36 15.42 -12.06
C ASP A 268 -15.85 15.67 -12.25
N GLY A 269 -15.03 15.32 -11.25
CA GLY A 269 -13.58 15.50 -11.27
C GLY A 269 -12.78 14.28 -11.71
N CYS A 270 -13.41 13.12 -11.83
CA CYS A 270 -12.70 11.84 -11.88
C CYS A 270 -11.89 11.61 -13.15
N GLN A 271 -12.38 12.06 -14.32
CA GLN A 271 -11.60 11.95 -15.55
C GLN A 271 -10.30 12.79 -15.49
N ALA A 272 -10.37 14.00 -14.96
CA ALA A 272 -9.20 14.86 -14.79
C ALA A 272 -8.24 14.33 -13.71
N GLU A 273 -8.76 13.63 -12.70
CA GLU A 273 -7.94 12.94 -11.69
C GLU A 273 -7.23 11.72 -12.28
N TRP A 274 -7.95 10.90 -13.06
CA TRP A 274 -7.34 9.79 -13.81
C TRP A 274 -6.26 10.27 -14.77
N GLU A 275 -6.49 11.33 -15.55
CA GLU A 275 -5.48 11.89 -16.46
C GLU A 275 -4.20 12.34 -15.74
N GLN A 276 -4.33 12.86 -14.51
CA GLN A 276 -3.18 13.24 -13.68
C GLN A 276 -2.44 12.01 -13.14
N LEU A 277 -3.19 11.01 -12.67
CA LEU A 277 -2.66 9.74 -12.17
C LEU A 277 -1.91 8.99 -13.28
N ASP A 278 -2.52 8.83 -14.45
CA ASP A 278 -1.94 8.20 -15.64
C ASP A 278 -0.67 8.94 -16.08
N ASN A 279 -0.71 10.28 -16.15
CA ASN A 279 0.47 11.06 -16.50
C ASN A 279 1.61 10.91 -15.47
N ALA A 280 1.29 10.88 -14.18
CA ALA A 280 2.30 10.76 -13.13
C ALA A 280 2.98 9.39 -13.18
N TRP A 281 2.21 8.31 -13.15
CA TRP A 281 2.77 6.96 -13.12
C TRP A 281 3.44 6.55 -14.43
N SER A 282 2.87 6.92 -15.59
CA SER A 282 3.55 6.70 -16.87
C SER A 282 4.89 7.41 -16.92
N THR A 283 4.98 8.65 -16.45
CA THR A 283 6.25 9.41 -16.43
C THR A 283 7.27 8.77 -15.47
N LEU A 284 6.83 8.31 -14.30
CA LEU A 284 7.71 7.71 -13.29
C LEU A 284 8.23 6.33 -13.74
N LEU A 285 7.42 5.55 -14.45
CA LEU A 285 7.74 4.17 -14.84
C LEU A 285 8.34 4.04 -16.25
N ASP A 286 8.20 5.03 -17.13
CA ASP A 286 8.74 5.00 -18.51
C ASP A 286 10.21 4.52 -18.61
N PRO A 287 11.14 4.96 -17.73
CA PRO A 287 12.53 4.50 -17.80
C PRO A 287 12.72 3.02 -17.41
N TYR A 288 11.73 2.42 -16.75
CA TYR A 288 11.81 1.10 -16.13
C TYR A 288 10.97 0.05 -16.85
N PHE A 289 10.13 0.42 -17.82
CA PHE A 289 9.45 -0.54 -18.68
C PHE A 289 10.39 -1.20 -19.70
N LYS A 290 10.07 -2.43 -20.12
CA LYS A 290 10.82 -3.26 -21.08
C LYS A 290 10.57 -2.93 -22.55
#